data_AF-A0A8T2K522-F1
#
_entry.id   AF-A0A8T2K522-F1
#
_cell.length_a   1.000
_cell.length_b   1.000
_cell.length_c   1.000
_cell.angle_alpha   90.00
_cell.angle_beta   90.00
_cell.angle_gamma   90.00
#
_symmetry.space_group_name_H-M   'P 1'
#
loop_
_entity.id
_entity.type
_entity.pdbx_description
1 polymer ?
#
loop_
_entity_poly.entity_id
_entity_poly.type
_entity_poly.pdbx_seq_one_letter_code
_entity_poly.pdbx_strand_id
1 'polypeptide(L)'
;MAATINNLLPQDFAYVILTYIYSFFMVMYLSMNVVAARKKHGVQYPEMYSTKSQLFNCIQRAHQNTMEVYPLWLIFQLISGLAFPIAASVLGAIWVTSRFSYASGYYTGGVVKMSGFFDSLRCSECIDWAEKRNTITSVGAGVLFFTGWWIIIDAAVKYPKTEELNHSYHACGVIATVAFLMINAVSNGQVRGDSYSEGCLGQTGARIWLFIGFMLSFGSLIASMWILFGGYVAKGVPVVYPGIAVFFQNAFIFFGGLVFKFGRTEDLWQ
;
A
#
# COMPACT_ATOMS: atom_id res chain seq x y z
N MET A 1 7.81 -48.45 8.65
CA MET A 1 7.92 -47.48 7.52
C MET A 1 7.33 -46.12 7.86
N ALA A 2 6.12 -46.02 8.44
CA ALA A 2 5.54 -44.72 8.87
C ALA A 2 6.36 -44.01 9.97
N ALA A 3 6.93 -44.75 10.93
CA ALA A 3 7.77 -44.18 11.99
C ALA A 3 9.10 -43.57 11.49
N THR A 4 9.55 -43.93 10.29
CA THR A 4 10.81 -43.43 9.71
C THR A 4 10.62 -42.08 9.03
N ILE A 5 9.42 -41.77 8.52
CA ILE A 5 9.10 -40.51 7.83
C ILE A 5 8.99 -39.35 8.82
N ASN A 6 8.39 -39.59 9.99
CA ASN A 6 8.23 -38.57 11.04
C ASN A 6 9.57 -38.07 11.61
N ASN A 7 10.66 -38.83 11.45
CA ASN A 7 12.00 -38.43 11.89
C ASN A 7 12.81 -37.72 10.77
N LEU A 8 12.29 -37.70 9.54
CA LEU A 8 12.98 -37.18 8.36
C LEU A 8 12.39 -35.85 7.86
N LEU A 9 11.09 -35.62 8.07
CA LEU A 9 10.39 -34.40 7.67
C LEU A 9 9.92 -33.61 8.89
N PRO A 10 9.93 -32.26 8.83
CA PRO A 10 9.33 -31.43 9.87
C PRO A 10 7.87 -31.80 10.15
N GLN A 11 7.44 -31.73 11.41
CA GLN A 11 6.10 -32.13 11.87
C GLN A 11 4.97 -31.41 11.10
N ASP A 12 5.24 -30.21 10.56
CA ASP A 12 4.29 -29.37 9.83
C ASP A 12 4.43 -29.41 8.30
N PHE A 13 5.24 -30.33 7.76
CA PHE A 13 5.50 -30.39 6.31
C PHE A 13 4.25 -30.71 5.47
N ALA A 14 3.20 -31.26 6.09
CA ALA A 14 1.91 -31.52 5.45
C ALA A 14 1.28 -30.25 4.84
N TYR A 15 1.46 -29.09 5.46
CA TYR A 15 0.94 -27.82 4.92
C TYR A 15 1.64 -27.42 3.62
N VAL A 16 2.93 -27.70 3.50
CA VAL A 16 3.71 -27.45 2.28
C VAL A 16 3.16 -28.33 1.14
N ILE A 17 2.86 -29.60 1.41
CA ILE A 17 2.25 -30.51 0.42
C ILE A 17 0.89 -29.97 -0.05
N LEU A 18 0.05 -29.47 0.85
CA LEU A 18 -1.22 -28.84 0.48
C LEU A 18 -1.02 -27.64 -0.44
N THR A 19 0.03 -26.83 -0.23
CA THR A 19 0.33 -25.71 -1.14
C THR A 19 0.74 -26.15 -2.54
N TYR A 20 1.46 -27.28 -2.69
CA TYR A 20 1.77 -27.86 -4.00
C TYR A 20 0.54 -28.41 -4.72
N ILE A 21 -0.37 -29.05 -3.98
CA ILE A 21 -1.64 -29.50 -4.54
C ILE A 21 -2.45 -28.29 -5.01
N TYR A 22 -2.49 -27.21 -4.22
CA TYR A 22 -3.17 -25.98 -4.59
C TYR A 22 -2.57 -25.33 -5.84
N SER A 23 -1.23 -25.28 -5.96
CA SER A 23 -0.56 -24.74 -7.14
C SER A 23 -0.79 -25.59 -8.39
N PHE A 24 -0.93 -26.91 -8.24
CA PHE A 24 -1.32 -27.79 -9.35
C PHE A 24 -2.72 -27.45 -9.89
N PHE A 25 -3.71 -27.27 -9.00
CA PHE A 25 -5.05 -26.83 -9.40
C PHE A 25 -5.05 -25.47 -10.09
N MET A 26 -4.20 -24.53 -9.65
CA MET A 26 -4.01 -23.25 -10.31
C MET A 26 -3.52 -23.43 -11.76
N VAL A 27 -2.44 -24.18 -12.00
CA VAL A 27 -1.92 -24.37 -13.37
C VAL A 27 -2.96 -25.04 -14.26
N MET A 28 -3.69 -26.04 -13.74
CA MET A 28 -4.78 -26.72 -14.46
C MET A 28 -5.90 -25.74 -14.84
N TYR A 29 -6.32 -24.87 -13.92
CA TYR A 29 -7.33 -23.85 -14.18
C TYR A 29 -6.92 -22.90 -15.32
N LEU A 30 -5.70 -22.37 -15.27
CA LEU A 30 -5.21 -21.48 -16.34
C LEU A 30 -5.12 -22.23 -17.69
N SER A 31 -4.71 -23.50 -17.67
CA SER A 31 -4.64 -24.33 -18.88
C SER A 31 -6.02 -24.57 -19.51
N MET A 32 -7.03 -24.89 -18.68
CA MET A 32 -8.42 -25.07 -19.15
C MET A 32 -8.98 -23.78 -19.76
N ASN A 33 -8.68 -22.62 -19.18
CA ASN A 33 -9.10 -21.32 -19.73
C ASN A 33 -8.47 -21.03 -21.10
N VAL A 34 -7.20 -21.39 -21.30
CA VAL A 34 -6.55 -21.29 -22.63
C VAL A 34 -7.24 -22.22 -23.64
N VAL A 35 -7.56 -23.45 -23.26
CA VAL A 35 -8.25 -24.41 -24.16
C VAL A 35 -9.67 -23.93 -24.49
N ALA A 36 -10.41 -23.41 -23.51
CA ALA A 36 -11.73 -22.84 -23.72
C ALA A 36 -11.68 -21.60 -24.62
N ALA A 37 -10.72 -20.69 -24.39
CA ALA A 37 -10.50 -19.51 -25.23
C ALA A 37 -10.09 -19.90 -26.66
N ARG A 38 -9.25 -20.93 -26.81
CA ARG A 38 -8.83 -21.49 -28.11
C ARG A 38 -10.05 -21.98 -28.91
N LYS A 39 -10.97 -22.70 -28.27
CA LYS A 39 -12.24 -23.14 -28.89
C LYS A 39 -13.13 -21.95 -29.28
N LYS A 40 -13.24 -20.95 -28.40
CA LYS A 40 -14.07 -19.76 -28.63
C LYS A 40 -13.57 -18.89 -29.79
N HIS A 41 -12.26 -18.74 -29.92
CA HIS A 41 -11.62 -17.91 -30.95
C HIS A 41 -11.19 -18.69 -32.19
N GLY A 42 -11.48 -20.00 -32.27
CA GLY A 42 -11.23 -20.83 -33.44
C GLY A 42 -9.74 -20.98 -33.81
N VAL A 43 -8.84 -20.90 -32.83
CA VAL A 43 -7.39 -20.96 -33.07
C VAL A 43 -6.95 -22.41 -33.20
N GLN A 44 -6.69 -22.86 -34.44
CA GLN A 44 -6.25 -24.22 -34.72
C GLN A 44 -4.80 -24.45 -34.26
N TYR A 45 -4.46 -25.68 -33.89
CA TYR A 45 -3.07 -26.07 -33.72
C TYR A 45 -2.38 -26.06 -35.09
N PRO A 46 -1.12 -25.58 -35.24
CA PRO A 46 -0.11 -25.29 -34.21
C PRO A 46 -0.02 -23.80 -33.78
N GLU A 47 -0.99 -22.95 -34.16
CA GLU A 47 -0.92 -21.52 -33.90
C GLU A 47 -1.00 -21.22 -32.39
N MET A 48 -0.04 -20.41 -31.90
CA MET A 48 0.10 -20.08 -30.47
C MET A 48 -0.61 -18.77 -30.11
N TYR A 49 -0.57 -17.79 -31.01
CA TYR A 49 -1.17 -16.46 -30.88
C TYR A 49 -2.09 -16.21 -32.06
N SER A 50 -3.25 -15.60 -31.82
CA SER A 50 -4.18 -15.23 -32.88
C SER A 50 -3.87 -13.81 -33.38
N THR A 51 -3.78 -13.64 -34.69
CA THR A 51 -3.73 -12.29 -35.30
C THR A 51 -5.06 -11.54 -35.23
N LYS A 52 -6.18 -12.25 -34.98
CA LYS A 52 -7.54 -11.72 -35.04
C LYS A 52 -8.09 -11.27 -33.68
N SER A 53 -7.54 -11.78 -32.57
CA SER A 53 -8.07 -11.49 -31.23
C SER A 53 -6.97 -11.26 -30.21
N GLN A 54 -6.86 -10.01 -29.76
CA GLN A 54 -5.89 -9.63 -28.73
C GLN A 54 -6.22 -10.27 -27.38
N LEU A 55 -7.51 -10.49 -27.07
CA LEU A 55 -7.95 -11.12 -25.83
C LEU A 55 -7.39 -12.54 -25.66
N PHE A 56 -7.40 -13.34 -26.73
CA PHE A 56 -6.81 -14.68 -26.71
C PHE A 56 -5.29 -14.61 -26.42
N ASN A 57 -4.60 -13.65 -27.03
CA ASN A 57 -3.16 -13.44 -26.81
C ASN A 57 -2.85 -13.06 -25.36
N CYS A 58 -3.69 -12.22 -24.73
CA CYS A 58 -3.57 -11.86 -23.32
C CYS A 58 -3.77 -13.09 -22.40
N ILE A 59 -4.81 -13.90 -22.66
CA ILE A 59 -5.07 -15.14 -21.90
C ILE A 59 -3.90 -16.11 -22.01
N GLN A 60 -3.38 -16.31 -23.23
CA GLN A 60 -2.26 -17.19 -23.51
C GLN A 60 -0.97 -16.69 -22.83
N ARG A 61 -0.69 -15.37 -22.89
CA ARG A 61 0.51 -14.80 -22.25
C ARG A 61 0.46 -14.91 -20.73
N ALA A 62 -0.70 -14.72 -20.10
CA ALA A 62 -0.85 -14.88 -18.66
C ALA A 62 -0.52 -16.30 -18.19
N HIS A 63 -0.98 -17.31 -18.93
CA HIS A 63 -0.65 -18.71 -18.67
C HIS A 63 0.84 -18.99 -18.90
N GLN A 64 1.42 -18.53 -20.01
CA GLN A 64 2.85 -18.70 -20.30
C GLN A 64 3.76 -18.02 -19.27
N ASN A 65 3.45 -16.80 -18.83
CA ASN A 65 4.22 -16.15 -17.76
C ASN A 65 4.21 -16.98 -16.47
N THR A 66 3.07 -17.58 -16.14
CA THR A 66 2.98 -18.47 -14.98
C THR A 66 3.89 -19.68 -15.18
N MET A 67 3.87 -20.32 -16.36
CA MET A 67 4.75 -21.47 -16.66
C MET A 67 6.24 -21.12 -16.70
N GLU A 68 6.62 -19.91 -17.11
CA GLU A 68 8.01 -19.45 -17.11
C GLU A 68 8.58 -19.31 -15.68
N VAL A 69 7.74 -18.87 -14.73
CA VAL A 69 8.15 -18.63 -13.33
C VAL A 69 7.92 -19.85 -12.43
N TYR A 70 7.00 -20.75 -12.81
CA TYR A 70 6.57 -21.87 -11.98
C TYR A 70 7.70 -22.85 -11.58
N PRO A 71 8.62 -23.28 -12.48
CA PRO A 71 9.71 -24.18 -12.10
C PRO A 71 10.62 -23.60 -11.02
N LEU A 72 10.96 -22.31 -11.14
CA LEU A 72 11.76 -21.61 -10.13
C LEU A 72 11.01 -21.54 -8.80
N TRP A 73 9.71 -21.20 -8.84
CA TRP A 73 8.89 -21.14 -7.65
C TRP A 73 8.80 -22.50 -6.93
N LEU A 74 8.65 -23.62 -7.66
CA LEU A 74 8.61 -24.97 -7.07
C LEU A 74 9.89 -25.31 -6.28
N ILE A 75 11.05 -24.95 -6.82
CA ILE A 75 12.36 -25.20 -6.19
C ILE A 75 12.50 -24.36 -4.91
N PHE A 76 12.21 -23.05 -4.99
CA PHE A 76 12.31 -22.18 -3.82
C PHE A 76 11.29 -22.54 -2.74
N GLN A 77 10.08 -22.93 -3.13
CA GLN A 77 9.06 -23.42 -2.20
C GLN A 77 9.52 -24.70 -1.48
N LEU A 78 10.26 -25.57 -2.16
CA LEU A 78 10.74 -26.83 -1.57
C LEU A 78 11.83 -26.57 -0.55
N ILE A 79 12.84 -25.77 -0.94
CA ILE A 79 13.95 -25.39 -0.07
C ILE A 79 13.41 -24.64 1.16
N SER A 80 12.50 -23.69 0.95
CA SER A 80 11.87 -22.93 2.03
C SER A 80 11.00 -23.81 2.92
N GLY A 81 10.24 -24.75 2.33
CA GLY A 81 9.37 -25.67 3.07
C GLY A 81 10.12 -26.67 3.95
N LEU A 82 11.34 -27.06 3.56
CA LEU A 82 12.21 -27.91 4.38
C LEU A 82 12.78 -27.18 5.60
N ALA A 83 13.08 -25.89 5.47
CA ALA A 83 13.63 -25.08 6.56
C ALA A 83 12.54 -24.47 7.48
N PHE A 84 11.46 -23.95 6.90
CA PHE A 84 10.41 -23.18 7.58
C PHE A 84 9.01 -23.53 7.03
N PRO A 85 8.43 -24.70 7.38
CA PRO A 85 7.25 -25.25 6.72
C PRO A 85 5.99 -24.36 6.83
N ILE A 86 5.72 -23.78 7.99
CA ILE A 86 4.53 -22.93 8.21
C ILE A 86 4.65 -21.64 7.39
N ALA A 87 5.76 -20.92 7.50
CA ALA A 87 5.98 -19.67 6.76
C ALA A 87 5.96 -19.89 5.24
N ALA A 88 6.61 -20.94 4.76
CA ALA A 88 6.61 -21.32 3.35
C ALA A 88 5.19 -21.62 2.85
N SER A 89 4.37 -22.32 3.64
CA SER A 89 2.98 -22.63 3.26
C SER A 89 2.10 -21.38 3.14
N VAL A 90 2.21 -20.42 4.07
CA VAL A 90 1.43 -19.18 4.03
C VAL A 90 1.83 -18.32 2.83
N LEU A 91 3.13 -18.10 2.63
CA LEU A 91 3.64 -17.32 1.51
C LEU A 91 3.36 -17.99 0.16
N GLY A 92 3.45 -19.32 0.10
CA GLY A 92 3.09 -20.11 -1.08
C GLY A 92 1.61 -19.96 -1.44
N ALA A 93 0.70 -20.02 -0.46
CA ALA A 93 -0.72 -19.81 -0.68
C ALA A 93 -1.05 -18.39 -1.17
N ILE A 94 -0.37 -17.38 -0.63
CA ILE A 94 -0.47 -15.98 -1.10
C ILE A 94 0.00 -15.87 -2.55
N TRP A 95 1.11 -16.51 -2.90
CA TRP A 95 1.60 -16.50 -4.28
C TRP A 95 0.61 -17.15 -5.25
N VAL A 96 0.07 -18.33 -4.91
CA VAL A 96 -0.89 -19.04 -5.78
C VAL A 96 -2.20 -18.25 -5.92
N THR A 97 -2.74 -17.69 -4.83
CA THR A 97 -3.93 -16.81 -4.90
C THR A 97 -3.67 -15.56 -5.76
N SER A 98 -2.49 -14.95 -5.64
CA SER A 98 -2.12 -13.77 -6.43
C SER A 98 -2.15 -14.03 -7.95
N ARG A 99 -1.86 -15.27 -8.39
CA ARG A 99 -1.84 -15.65 -9.81
C ARG A 99 -3.23 -15.72 -10.44
N PHE A 100 -4.25 -16.07 -9.68
CA PHE A 100 -5.65 -15.98 -10.16
C PHE A 100 -6.06 -14.53 -10.41
N SER A 101 -5.68 -13.61 -9.51
CA SER A 101 -5.94 -12.18 -9.68
C SER A 101 -5.15 -11.60 -10.85
N TYR A 102 -3.88 -12.00 -11.01
CA TYR A 102 -3.04 -11.63 -12.15
C TYR A 102 -3.67 -12.08 -13.47
N ALA A 103 -4.08 -13.35 -13.58
CA ALA A 103 -4.72 -13.88 -14.79
C ALA A 103 -6.02 -13.13 -15.12
N SER A 104 -6.85 -12.83 -14.12
CA SER A 104 -8.09 -12.07 -14.29
C SER A 104 -7.84 -10.66 -14.84
N GLY A 105 -6.79 -9.97 -14.37
CA GLY A 105 -6.39 -8.66 -14.90
C GLY A 105 -5.91 -8.69 -16.35
N TYR A 106 -5.36 -9.82 -16.82
CA TYR A 106 -5.01 -9.98 -18.25
C TYR A 106 -6.26 -10.19 -19.12
N TYR A 107 -7.36 -10.72 -18.57
CA TYR A 107 -8.57 -11.00 -19.33
C TYR A 107 -9.40 -9.74 -19.62
N THR A 108 -9.18 -8.65 -18.88
CA THR A 108 -9.89 -7.38 -19.08
C THR A 108 -9.38 -6.54 -20.26
N GLY A 109 -8.37 -7.00 -21.01
CA GLY A 109 -8.02 -6.46 -22.34
C GLY A 109 -7.40 -5.05 -22.38
N GLY A 110 -7.28 -4.35 -21.26
CA GLY A 110 -6.58 -3.08 -21.15
C GLY A 110 -5.06 -3.23 -21.07
N VAL A 111 -4.33 -2.22 -21.53
CA VAL A 111 -2.87 -2.09 -21.34
C VAL A 111 -2.56 -2.36 -19.87
N VAL A 112 -1.73 -3.37 -19.60
CA VAL A 112 -1.43 -3.87 -18.25
C VAL A 112 -0.92 -2.72 -17.38
N LYS A 113 -1.80 -2.15 -16.55
CA LYS A 113 -1.38 -1.33 -15.41
C LYS A 113 -1.01 -2.29 -14.28
N MET A 114 0.16 -2.05 -13.70
CA MET A 114 0.83 -2.92 -12.74
C MET A 114 0.19 -2.77 -11.34
N SER A 115 -1.10 -3.08 -11.21
CA SER A 115 -1.87 -3.02 -9.95
C SER A 115 -2.69 -4.30 -9.74
N GLY A 116 -2.01 -5.44 -9.82
CA GLY A 116 -2.56 -6.73 -9.40
C GLY A 116 -2.98 -6.69 -7.92
N PHE A 117 -4.16 -7.25 -7.63
CA PHE A 117 -4.91 -7.26 -6.37
C PHE A 117 -5.90 -6.10 -6.17
N PHE A 118 -5.48 -4.83 -6.29
CA PHE A 118 -6.41 -3.71 -6.08
C PHE A 118 -7.33 -3.45 -7.28
N ASP A 119 -6.93 -3.80 -8.50
CA ASP A 119 -7.80 -3.64 -9.68
C ASP A 119 -8.88 -4.73 -9.79
N SER A 120 -8.67 -5.92 -9.24
CA SER A 120 -9.70 -6.98 -9.23
C SER A 120 -10.89 -6.66 -8.32
N LEU A 121 -10.77 -5.66 -7.44
CA LEU A 121 -11.87 -5.11 -6.64
C LEU A 121 -12.66 -4.01 -7.38
N ARG A 122 -12.27 -3.64 -8.60
CA ARG A 122 -13.08 -2.75 -9.47
C ARG A 122 -14.19 -3.53 -10.16
N CYS A 123 -15.08 -4.14 -9.38
CA CYS A 123 -16.42 -4.47 -9.83
C CYS A 123 -17.37 -3.44 -9.20
N SER A 124 -17.59 -2.33 -9.90
CA SER A 124 -18.80 -1.50 -9.80
C SER A 124 -18.68 -0.33 -10.78
N GLU A 125 -19.16 -0.56 -12.00
CA GLU A 125 -19.49 0.47 -13.00
C GLU A 125 -20.79 1.24 -12.62
N CYS A 126 -21.12 1.35 -11.33
CA CYS A 126 -22.29 2.08 -10.83
C CYS A 126 -21.99 2.97 -9.59
N ILE A 127 -20.71 3.19 -9.26
CA ILE A 127 -20.29 4.04 -8.14
C ILE A 127 -19.22 5.00 -8.67
N ASP A 128 -19.45 6.31 -8.53
CA ASP A 128 -18.43 7.33 -8.76
C ASP A 128 -17.31 7.17 -7.72
N TRP A 129 -16.34 6.32 -8.05
CA TRP A 129 -15.18 6.01 -7.21
C TRP A 129 -14.27 7.23 -7.00
N ALA A 130 -14.30 8.22 -7.91
CA ALA A 130 -13.56 9.46 -7.75
C ALA A 130 -14.14 10.32 -6.59
N GLU A 131 -15.47 10.47 -6.56
CA GLU A 131 -16.16 11.20 -5.51
C GLU A 131 -16.08 10.46 -4.15
N LYS A 132 -16.32 9.14 -4.14
CA LYS A 132 -16.14 8.32 -2.92
C LYS A 132 -14.70 8.32 -2.41
N ARG A 133 -13.69 8.30 -3.28
CA ARG A 133 -12.29 8.39 -2.87
C ARG A 133 -12.02 9.72 -2.18
N ASN A 134 -12.52 10.83 -2.73
CA ASN A 134 -12.35 12.15 -2.13
C ASN A 134 -13.01 12.24 -0.75
N THR A 135 -14.22 11.68 -0.59
CA THR A 135 -14.90 11.59 0.71
C THR A 135 -14.14 10.72 1.71
N ILE A 136 -13.69 9.53 1.30
CA ILE A 136 -12.96 8.61 2.19
C ILE A 136 -11.62 9.21 2.59
N THR A 137 -10.91 9.84 1.65
CA THR A 137 -9.63 10.49 1.90
C THR A 137 -9.78 11.70 2.83
N SER A 138 -10.81 12.54 2.63
CA SER A 138 -11.03 13.72 3.49
C SER A 138 -11.43 13.31 4.91
N VAL A 139 -12.31 12.31 5.05
CA VAL A 139 -12.68 11.73 6.35
C VAL A 139 -11.47 11.07 7.01
N GLY A 140 -10.70 10.25 6.29
CA GLY A 140 -9.52 9.59 6.81
C GLY A 140 -8.44 10.57 7.29
N ALA A 141 -8.18 11.64 6.52
CA ALA A 141 -7.27 12.70 6.94
C ALA A 141 -7.78 13.47 8.16
N GLY A 142 -9.08 13.78 8.22
CA GLY A 142 -9.70 14.45 9.36
C GLY A 142 -9.62 13.64 10.65
N VAL A 143 -9.86 12.33 10.56
CA VAL A 143 -9.70 11.40 11.69
C VAL A 143 -8.25 11.37 12.16
N LEU A 144 -7.28 11.24 11.25
CA LEU A 144 -5.85 11.25 11.62
C LEU A 144 -5.44 12.57 12.30
N PHE A 145 -5.86 13.71 11.75
CA PHE A 145 -5.59 15.02 12.34
C PHE A 145 -6.19 15.16 13.74
N PHE A 146 -7.45 14.75 13.91
CA PHE A 146 -8.14 14.76 15.20
C PHE A 146 -7.44 13.84 16.20
N THR A 147 -7.07 12.61 15.81
CA THR A 147 -6.36 11.68 16.69
C THR A 147 -5.01 12.22 17.16
N GLY A 148 -4.29 12.97 16.30
CA GLY A 148 -3.03 13.60 16.67
C GLY A 148 -3.22 14.63 17.78
N TRP A 149 -4.20 15.51 17.65
CA TRP A 149 -4.51 16.52 18.69
C TRP A 149 -5.15 15.92 19.94
N TRP A 150 -5.96 14.87 19.79
CA TRP A 150 -6.57 14.16 20.91
C TRP A 150 -5.51 13.57 21.84
N ILE A 151 -4.50 12.90 21.28
CA ILE A 151 -3.42 12.25 22.05
C ILE A 151 -2.60 13.27 22.86
N ILE A 152 -2.30 14.45 22.31
CA ILE A 152 -1.54 15.46 23.06
C ILE A 152 -2.40 16.12 24.15
N ILE A 153 -3.70 16.29 23.92
CA ILE A 153 -4.62 16.84 24.92
C ILE A 153 -4.76 15.87 26.09
N ASP A 154 -4.92 14.57 25.81
CA ASP A 154 -4.94 13.51 26.84
C ASP A 154 -3.65 13.52 27.67
N ALA A 155 -2.49 13.60 26.99
CA ALA A 155 -1.20 13.70 27.67
C ALA A 155 -1.06 14.97 28.52
N ALA A 156 -1.54 16.12 28.05
CA ALA A 156 -1.46 17.38 28.78
C ALA A 156 -2.37 17.39 30.02
N VAL A 157 -3.54 16.74 29.95
CA VAL A 157 -4.44 16.58 31.12
C VAL A 157 -3.83 15.65 32.16
N LYS A 158 -3.17 14.56 31.72
CA LYS A 158 -2.57 13.57 32.61
C LYS A 158 -1.28 14.06 33.27
N TYR A 159 -0.52 14.92 32.60
CA TYR A 159 0.77 15.44 33.08
C TYR A 159 0.78 16.98 33.04
N PRO A 160 0.09 17.65 33.97
CA PRO A 160 -0.07 19.11 33.97
C PRO A 160 1.18 19.87 34.44
N LYS A 161 2.17 19.17 35.00
CA LYS A 161 3.39 19.79 35.54
C LYS A 161 4.41 20.02 34.42
N THR A 162 4.99 21.21 34.38
CA THR A 162 6.04 21.59 33.40
C THR A 162 7.26 20.67 33.44
N GLU A 163 7.56 20.06 34.58
CA GLU A 163 8.68 19.11 34.74
C GLU A 163 8.47 17.79 33.99
N GLU A 164 7.23 17.38 33.78
CA GLU A 164 6.86 16.13 33.11
C GLU A 164 6.54 16.37 31.63
N LEU A 165 5.85 17.47 31.32
CA LEU A 165 5.60 17.94 29.96
C LEU A 165 5.98 19.43 29.85
N ASN A 166 7.10 19.71 29.18
CA ASN A 166 7.47 21.10 28.91
C ASN A 166 6.49 21.72 27.92
N HIS A 167 5.90 22.85 28.29
CA HIS A 167 4.96 23.61 27.44
C HIS A 167 5.55 23.96 26.06
N SER A 168 6.88 24.09 25.96
CA SER A 168 7.58 24.33 24.69
C SER A 168 7.44 23.20 23.68
N TYR A 169 7.16 21.96 24.11
CA TYR A 169 7.02 20.82 23.20
C TYR A 169 5.75 20.88 22.34
N HIS A 170 4.74 21.66 22.76
CA HIS A 170 3.56 21.91 21.93
C HIS A 170 3.87 22.68 20.65
N ALA A 171 4.96 23.45 20.60
CA ALA A 171 5.37 24.19 19.40
C ALA A 171 5.61 23.26 18.21
N CYS A 172 6.11 22.05 18.46
CA CYS A 172 6.32 21.03 17.44
C CYS A 172 4.99 20.64 16.78
N GLY A 173 3.98 20.28 17.57
CA GLY A 173 2.64 19.99 17.05
C GLY A 173 2.01 21.16 16.27
N VAL A 174 2.19 22.40 16.75
CA VAL A 174 1.70 23.60 16.04
C VAL A 174 2.39 23.78 14.69
N ILE A 175 3.72 23.65 14.62
CA ILE A 175 4.46 23.74 13.35
C ILE A 175 4.01 22.65 12.36
N ALA A 176 3.75 21.43 12.83
CA ALA A 176 3.20 20.37 12.00
C ALA A 176 1.80 20.71 11.46
N THR A 177 0.94 21.39 12.23
CA THR A 177 -0.36 21.85 11.71
C THR A 177 -0.26 22.97 10.68
N VAL A 178 0.67 23.90 10.87
CA VAL A 178 0.94 24.93 9.85
C VAL A 178 1.42 24.27 8.57
N ALA A 179 2.34 23.30 8.67
CA ALA A 179 2.80 22.52 7.53
C ALA A 179 1.65 21.74 6.84
N PHE A 180 0.75 21.12 7.61
CA PHE A 180 -0.45 20.46 7.10
C PHE A 180 -1.31 21.41 6.27
N LEU A 181 -1.60 22.62 6.78
CA LEU A 181 -2.38 23.61 6.05
C LEU A 181 -1.65 24.09 4.80
N MET A 182 -0.34 24.35 4.88
CA MET A 182 0.47 24.80 3.75
C MET A 182 0.49 23.78 2.60
N ILE A 183 0.70 22.48 2.91
CA ILE A 183 0.74 21.41 1.92
C ILE A 183 -0.62 21.24 1.23
N ASN A 184 -1.70 21.31 2.01
CA ASN A 184 -3.06 21.06 1.55
C ASN A 184 -3.74 22.27 0.91
N ALA A 185 -3.27 23.49 1.17
CA ALA A 185 -3.74 24.71 0.52
C ALA A 185 -3.39 24.79 -0.97
N VAL A 186 -2.33 24.10 -1.40
CA VAL A 186 -1.93 24.06 -2.82
C VAL A 186 -2.71 22.96 -3.55
N SER A 187 -3.32 23.31 -4.68
CA SER A 187 -4.00 22.33 -5.53
C SER A 187 -2.99 21.39 -6.23
N ASN A 188 -3.37 20.14 -6.48
CA ASN A 188 -2.56 19.20 -7.26
C ASN A 188 -2.44 19.65 -8.73
N GLY A 189 -3.46 20.32 -9.28
CA GLY A 189 -3.44 20.90 -10.62
C GLY A 189 -2.37 21.98 -10.81
N GLN A 190 -2.16 22.85 -9.81
CA GLN A 190 -1.11 23.87 -9.85
C GLN A 190 0.31 23.29 -9.79
N VAL A 191 0.49 22.11 -9.18
CA VAL A 191 1.80 21.42 -9.13
C VAL A 191 2.15 20.80 -10.48
N ARG A 192 1.15 20.20 -11.15
CA ARG A 192 1.29 19.55 -12.47
C ARG A 192 1.46 20.54 -13.62
N GLY A 193 1.01 21.78 -13.44
CA GLY A 193 1.09 22.83 -14.46
C GLY A 193 -0.13 22.88 -15.38
N ASP A 194 -1.20 22.16 -15.04
CA ASP A 194 -2.44 22.06 -15.84
C ASP A 194 -3.39 23.27 -15.60
N SER A 195 -3.03 24.19 -14.70
CA SER A 195 -3.85 25.36 -14.37
C SER A 195 -3.54 26.55 -15.30
N TYR A 196 -4.56 26.98 -16.04
CA TYR A 196 -4.51 28.15 -16.95
C TYR A 196 -4.53 29.51 -16.23
N SER A 197 -4.75 29.54 -14.91
CA SER A 197 -4.79 30.78 -14.12
C SER A 197 -3.41 31.10 -13.56
N GLU A 198 -2.71 32.05 -14.17
CA GLU A 198 -1.50 32.67 -13.63
C GLU A 198 -1.86 33.64 -12.49
N GLY A 199 -1.83 33.15 -11.25
CA GLY A 199 -1.83 34.01 -10.07
C GLY A 199 -0.48 34.73 -9.88
N CYS A 200 -0.44 35.72 -8.99
CA CYS A 200 0.72 36.60 -8.74
C CYS A 200 2.05 35.88 -8.41
N LEU A 201 2.02 34.66 -7.85
CA LEU A 201 3.22 33.85 -7.54
C LEU A 201 3.56 32.80 -8.61
N GLY A 202 2.71 32.63 -9.62
CA GLY A 202 2.86 31.65 -10.69
C GLY A 202 2.98 30.18 -10.20
N GLN A 203 3.33 29.29 -11.13
CA GLN A 203 3.54 27.86 -10.84
C GLN A 203 4.78 27.61 -9.98
N THR A 204 5.83 28.42 -10.16
CA THR A 204 7.08 28.33 -9.40
C THR A 204 6.87 28.66 -7.92
N GLY A 205 6.06 29.69 -7.62
CA GLY A 205 5.74 30.06 -6.25
C GLY A 205 4.92 29.01 -5.51
N ALA A 206 3.97 28.36 -6.19
CA ALA A 206 3.21 27.24 -5.62
C ALA A 206 4.11 26.05 -5.25
N ARG A 207 5.14 25.75 -6.07
CA ARG A 207 6.13 24.69 -5.77
C ARG A 207 7.04 25.05 -4.62
N ILE A 208 7.50 26.31 -4.53
CA ILE A 208 8.31 26.79 -3.40
C ILE A 208 7.50 26.73 -2.10
N TRP A 209 6.24 27.18 -2.12
CA TRP A 209 5.35 27.11 -0.97
C TRP A 209 5.11 25.66 -0.51
N LEU A 210 4.86 24.75 -1.45
CA LEU A 210 4.71 23.32 -1.17
C LEU A 210 6.00 22.73 -0.57
N PHE A 211 7.16 23.11 -1.10
CA PHE A 211 8.46 22.64 -0.62
C PHE A 211 8.73 23.10 0.82
N ILE A 212 8.45 24.37 1.14
CA ILE A 212 8.56 24.89 2.52
C ILE A 212 7.61 24.12 3.45
N GLY A 213 6.38 23.85 3.01
CA GLY A 213 5.43 23.03 3.78
C GLY A 213 5.98 21.63 4.10
N PHE A 214 6.56 20.94 3.12
CA PHE A 214 7.20 19.65 3.35
C PHE A 214 8.41 19.73 4.28
N MET A 215 9.28 20.74 4.13
CA MET A 215 10.42 20.96 5.01
C MET A 215 10.00 21.15 6.47
N LEU A 216 8.98 21.98 6.72
CA LEU A 216 8.44 22.18 8.06
C LEU A 216 7.85 20.90 8.63
N SER A 217 7.17 20.11 7.81
CA SER A 217 6.57 18.85 8.27
C SER A 217 7.60 17.79 8.64
N PHE A 218 8.65 17.60 7.83
CA PHE A 218 9.75 16.69 8.15
C PHE A 218 10.58 17.20 9.32
N GLY A 219 10.84 18.52 9.38
CA GLY A 219 11.53 19.14 10.51
C GLY A 219 10.80 18.90 11.83
N SER A 220 9.47 19.01 11.83
CA SER A 220 8.66 18.73 13.02
C SER A 220 8.70 17.25 13.44
N LEU A 221 8.63 16.33 12.48
CA LEU A 221 8.77 14.90 12.75
C LEU A 221 10.13 14.55 13.38
N ILE A 222 11.22 15.07 12.81
CA ILE A 222 12.58 14.84 13.32
C ILE A 222 12.73 15.46 14.72
N ALA A 223 12.22 16.68 14.93
CA ALA A 223 12.23 17.33 16.24
C ALA A 223 11.44 16.52 17.29
N SER A 224 10.27 15.99 16.93
CA SER A 224 9.46 15.15 17.83
C SER A 224 10.17 13.85 18.19
N MET A 225 10.91 13.25 17.25
CA MET A 225 11.74 12.06 17.48
C MET A 225 12.88 12.37 18.45
N TRP A 226 13.53 13.53 18.31
CA TRP A 226 14.54 14.00 19.25
C TRP A 226 13.96 14.23 20.65
N ILE A 227 12.77 14.84 20.76
CA ILE A 227 12.10 15.05 22.05
C ILE A 227 11.83 13.71 22.75
N LEU A 228 11.34 12.70 22.02
CA LEU A 228 11.10 11.37 22.56
C LEU A 228 12.40 10.73 23.11
N PHE A 229 13.43 10.61 22.26
CA PHE A 229 14.64 9.89 22.65
C PHE A 229 15.59 10.72 23.53
N GLY A 230 15.88 11.95 23.15
CA GLY A 230 16.78 12.83 23.88
C GLY A 230 16.15 13.48 25.12
N GLY A 231 14.84 13.72 25.11
CA GLY A 231 14.12 14.35 26.21
C GLY A 231 13.68 13.36 27.30
N TYR A 232 13.24 12.15 26.92
CA TYR A 232 12.64 11.20 27.85
C TYR A 232 13.45 9.90 28.00
N VAL A 233 13.77 9.22 26.89
CA VAL A 233 14.41 7.88 26.94
C VAL A 233 15.85 7.95 27.44
N ALA A 234 16.69 8.82 26.86
CA ALA A 234 18.10 8.94 27.21
C ALA A 234 18.35 9.57 28.58
N LYS A 235 17.40 10.39 29.07
CA LYS A 235 17.45 10.99 30.41
C LYS A 235 16.95 10.06 31.52
N GLY A 236 16.40 8.89 31.17
CA GLY A 236 15.91 7.91 32.14
C GLY A 236 14.74 8.40 32.99
N VAL A 237 13.87 9.26 32.43
CA VAL A 237 12.70 9.77 33.14
C VAL A 237 11.72 8.62 33.40
N PRO A 238 11.15 8.46 34.61
CA PRO A 238 10.29 7.33 34.94
C PRO A 238 9.01 7.25 34.09
N VAL A 239 8.56 8.39 33.54
CA VAL A 239 7.37 8.48 32.71
C VAL A 239 7.74 8.97 31.31
N VAL A 240 7.69 8.07 30.33
CA VAL A 240 8.08 8.33 28.92
C VAL A 240 6.87 8.72 28.04
N TYR A 241 5.65 8.52 28.55
CA TYR A 241 4.41 8.74 27.79
C TYR A 241 4.27 10.12 27.13
N PRO A 242 4.63 11.25 27.78
CA PRO A 242 4.54 12.57 27.15
C PRO A 242 5.38 12.69 25.87
N GLY A 243 6.60 12.13 25.86
CA GLY A 243 7.45 12.09 24.67
C GLY A 243 6.84 11.26 23.54
N ILE A 244 6.21 10.13 23.90
CA ILE A 244 5.52 9.25 22.94
C ILE A 244 4.31 9.98 22.33
N ALA A 245 3.54 10.70 23.16
CA ALA A 245 2.39 11.48 22.72
C ALA A 245 2.78 12.59 21.72
N VAL A 246 3.86 13.34 21.99
CA VAL A 246 4.38 14.38 21.08
C VAL A 246 4.83 13.79 19.75
N PHE A 247 5.50 12.62 19.76
CA PHE A 247 5.88 11.92 18.54
C PHE A 247 4.67 11.49 17.71
N PHE A 248 3.70 10.80 18.34
CA PHE A 248 2.50 10.33 17.65
C PHE A 248 1.63 11.48 17.15
N GLN A 249 1.52 12.60 17.88
CA GLN A 249 0.85 13.80 17.39
C GLN A 249 1.41 14.24 16.04
N ASN A 250 2.74 14.41 15.95
CA ASN A 250 3.39 14.86 14.72
C ASN A 250 3.29 13.83 13.59
N ALA A 251 3.39 12.54 13.92
CA ALA A 251 3.22 11.46 12.95
C ALA A 251 1.80 11.43 12.35
N PHE A 252 0.77 11.50 13.19
CA PHE A 252 -0.61 11.47 12.72
C PHE A 252 -0.97 12.72 11.90
N ILE A 253 -0.49 13.90 12.28
CA ILE A 253 -0.69 15.13 11.50
C ILE A 253 0.04 15.04 10.14
N PHE A 254 1.26 14.51 10.11
CA PHE A 254 2.01 14.30 8.87
C PHE A 254 1.29 13.33 7.93
N PHE A 255 0.95 12.14 8.41
CA PHE A 255 0.26 11.14 7.59
C PHE A 255 -1.13 11.60 7.19
N GLY A 256 -1.87 12.30 8.05
CA GLY A 256 -3.14 12.95 7.70
C GLY A 256 -2.97 13.96 6.57
N GLY A 257 -1.88 14.73 6.58
CA GLY A 257 -1.52 15.66 5.50
C GLY A 257 -1.22 14.97 4.18
N LEU A 258 -0.44 13.89 4.20
CA LEU A 258 -0.13 13.10 3.00
C LEU A 258 -1.37 12.40 2.43
N VAL A 259 -2.20 11.82 3.30
CA VAL A 259 -3.45 11.18 2.92
C VAL A 259 -4.34 12.21 2.23
N PHE A 260 -4.55 13.38 2.84
CA PHE A 260 -5.37 14.44 2.22
C PHE A 260 -4.80 14.90 0.88
N LYS A 261 -3.49 15.14 0.81
CA LYS A 261 -2.83 15.67 -0.39
C LYS A 261 -2.85 14.70 -1.57
N PHE A 262 -2.44 13.45 -1.34
CA PHE A 262 -2.25 12.46 -2.40
C PHE A 262 -3.46 11.55 -2.63
N GLY A 263 -4.34 11.41 -1.64
CA GLY A 263 -5.55 10.61 -1.79
C GLY A 263 -6.64 11.30 -2.58
N ARG A 264 -6.70 12.65 -2.58
CA ARG A 264 -7.73 13.40 -3.29
C ARG A 264 -7.41 13.56 -4.78
N THR A 265 -8.40 13.26 -5.61
CA THR A 265 -8.42 13.60 -7.03
C THR A 265 -9.05 14.97 -7.18
N GLU A 266 -8.33 15.89 -7.81
CA GLU A 266 -8.92 17.11 -8.34
C GLU A 266 -9.25 16.83 -9.80
N ASP A 267 -10.44 16.29 -10.06
CA ASP A 267 -10.97 16.32 -11.41
C ASP A 267 -11.35 17.77 -11.69
N LEU A 268 -10.60 18.41 -12.59
CA LEU A 268 -10.99 19.71 -13.14
C LEU A 268 -12.33 19.47 -13.84
N TRP A 269 -13.40 20.08 -13.32
CA TRP A 269 -14.65 20.20 -14.07
C TRP A 269 -14.29 20.85 -15.42
N GLN A 270 -14.23 20.04 -16.47
CA GLN A 270 -14.22 20.53 -17.85
C GLN A 270 -15.60 21.03 -18.23
#